data_AF-A0A958BEJ5-F1
#
_entry.id   AF-A0A958BEJ5-F1
#
_cell.length_a   1.000
_cell.length_b   1.000
_cell.length_c   1.000
_cell.angle_alpha   90.00
_cell.angle_beta   90.00
_cell.angle_gamma   90.00
#
_symmetry.space_group_name_H-M   'P 1'
#
loop_
_entity.id
_entity.type
_entity.pdbx_description
1 polymer ?
#
loop_
_entity_poly.entity_id
_entity_poly.type
_entity_poly.pdbx_seq_one_letter_code
_entity_poly.pdbx_strand_id
1 'polypeptide(L)'
;MSRLRRSIPIGLGVLGLASLTGVFGAPARGQSGIVLVTSGAELIAAITAAEPGQTIQLEPAAPDAPEAYDLPHRVTIARPGSAEAPITLRADPLDAPTLRFLPEAGIVEGFLVRAPYWSFENLDLVGACSEVDHDRCEHAFHIVGAADHTTVRGSRMQGFNAQIKGNGEDGSSGREWPDDVLIEGNELFNDSPRNTGNPVTPIDVVGGRRWIVRANYIHDFAKAGGNQISYAAFLKGNSRDGRFERNRVVCEALHRGQIRLGLSFGGGGSSPDPICEEGTCTPEHQGGLMRNNIIAHCPADVGIYLNEASDTRVYHNLLYDTGGGIDVRFAASSADLRGNLLS
;
A
#
# COMPACT_ATOMS: atom_id res chain seq x y z
N MET A 1 -78.04 13.27 -44.38
CA MET A 1 -78.97 13.85 -43.40
C MET A 1 -79.52 12.73 -42.50
N SER A 2 -79.60 12.98 -41.18
CA SER A 2 -80.33 12.22 -40.14
C SER A 2 -79.84 10.78 -39.82
N ARG A 3 -78.98 10.59 -38.80
CA ARG A 3 -79.30 10.19 -37.39
C ARG A 3 -80.23 8.98 -37.25
N LEU A 4 -79.75 7.91 -36.60
CA LEU A 4 -80.21 7.51 -35.25
C LEU A 4 -79.38 6.34 -34.67
N ARG A 5 -79.08 6.49 -33.37
CA ARG A 5 -78.34 5.56 -32.50
C ARG A 5 -79.21 4.35 -32.11
N ARG A 6 -78.59 3.17 -31.91
CA ARG A 6 -79.02 2.21 -30.88
C ARG A 6 -77.82 1.51 -30.23
N SER A 7 -78.02 1.28 -28.94
CA SER A 7 -77.12 0.95 -27.85
C SER A 7 -76.73 -0.54 -27.82
N ILE A 8 -75.51 -0.84 -27.35
CA ILE A 8 -75.07 -2.19 -26.96
C ILE A 8 -74.71 -2.13 -25.47
N PRO A 9 -75.15 -3.09 -24.63
CA PRO A 9 -74.91 -3.06 -23.20
C PRO A 9 -73.52 -3.61 -22.83
N ILE A 10 -73.09 -3.13 -21.67
CA ILE A 10 -71.80 -3.29 -20.99
C ILE A 10 -71.66 -4.70 -20.42
N GLY A 11 -70.61 -5.42 -20.85
CA GLY A 11 -70.12 -6.64 -20.20
C GLY A 11 -69.02 -6.29 -19.19
N LEU A 12 -69.29 -6.59 -17.92
CA LEU A 12 -68.41 -6.34 -16.79
C LEU A 12 -67.26 -7.38 -16.80
N GLY A 13 -66.08 -7.00 -17.29
CA GLY A 13 -64.85 -7.79 -17.20
C GLY A 13 -64.07 -7.43 -15.93
N VAL A 14 -64.07 -8.33 -14.96
CA VAL A 14 -63.24 -8.24 -13.74
C VAL A 14 -61.77 -8.46 -14.13
N LEU A 15 -60.97 -7.40 -14.19
CA LEU A 15 -59.52 -7.52 -14.17
C LEU A 15 -59.07 -7.76 -12.73
N GLY A 16 -58.61 -8.98 -12.45
CA GLY A 16 -57.85 -9.27 -11.23
C GLY A 16 -56.49 -8.59 -11.32
N LEU A 17 -56.25 -7.57 -10.49
CA LEU A 17 -54.90 -7.10 -10.19
C LEU A 17 -54.18 -8.20 -9.40
N ALA A 18 -53.29 -8.94 -10.06
CA ALA A 18 -52.26 -9.71 -9.38
C ALA A 18 -51.25 -8.73 -8.78
N SER A 19 -51.32 -8.56 -7.47
CA SER A 19 -50.32 -7.85 -6.67
C SER A 19 -49.04 -8.67 -6.66
N LEU A 20 -48.06 -8.27 -7.48
CA LEU A 20 -46.67 -8.67 -7.32
C LEU A 20 -46.13 -7.98 -6.06
N THR A 21 -46.30 -8.62 -4.90
CA THR A 21 -45.52 -8.31 -3.71
C THR A 21 -44.09 -8.80 -3.94
N GLY A 22 -43.29 -7.96 -4.61
CA GLY A 22 -41.85 -8.10 -4.63
C GLY A 22 -41.33 -7.93 -3.20
N VAL A 23 -40.94 -9.04 -2.58
CA VAL A 23 -40.12 -9.01 -1.37
C VAL A 23 -38.76 -8.46 -1.81
N PHE A 24 -38.56 -7.16 -1.66
CA PHE A 24 -37.21 -6.60 -1.61
C PHE A 24 -36.56 -7.18 -0.36
N GLY A 25 -35.85 -8.30 -0.53
CA GLY A 25 -34.90 -8.77 0.47
C GLY A 25 -33.90 -7.64 0.68
N ALA A 26 -33.88 -7.07 1.88
CA ALA A 26 -32.76 -6.25 2.31
C ALA A 26 -31.47 -7.06 2.09
N PRO A 27 -30.38 -6.43 1.63
CA PRO A 27 -29.10 -7.13 1.56
C PRO A 27 -28.82 -7.73 2.94
N ALA A 28 -28.51 -9.01 2.98
CA ALA A 28 -28.06 -9.66 4.20
C ALA A 28 -26.88 -8.84 4.72
N ARG A 29 -27.00 -8.26 5.92
CA ARG A 29 -25.84 -7.74 6.64
C ARG A 29 -24.85 -8.91 6.72
N GLY A 30 -23.72 -8.81 6.02
CA GLY A 30 -22.59 -9.71 6.23
C GLY A 30 -22.33 -9.79 7.73
N GLN A 31 -22.19 -11.00 8.26
CA GLN A 31 -21.99 -11.16 9.70
C GLN A 31 -20.67 -10.46 10.07
N SER A 32 -20.79 -9.33 10.77
CA SER A 32 -19.68 -8.65 11.43
C SER A 32 -19.16 -9.57 12.54
N GLY A 33 -18.28 -10.49 12.17
CA GLY A 33 -17.69 -11.47 13.05
C GLY A 33 -16.23 -11.17 13.32
N ILE A 34 -15.79 -11.45 14.54
CA ILE A 34 -14.36 -11.56 14.86
C ILE A 34 -13.98 -13.03 14.66
N VAL A 35 -12.92 -13.31 13.90
CA VAL A 35 -12.27 -14.61 13.79
C VAL A 35 -10.93 -14.52 14.47
N LEU A 36 -10.78 -15.26 15.57
CA LEU A 36 -9.52 -15.38 16.28
C LEU A 36 -8.62 -16.36 15.52
N VAL A 37 -7.35 -16.02 15.36
CA VAL A 37 -6.35 -16.90 14.75
C VAL A 37 -5.12 -16.97 15.66
N THR A 38 -4.64 -18.19 15.90
CA THR A 38 -3.55 -18.51 16.83
C THR A 38 -2.38 -19.24 16.15
N SER A 39 -2.44 -19.37 14.83
CA SER A 39 -1.40 -19.99 14.02
C SER A 39 -1.39 -19.45 12.59
N GLY A 40 -0.26 -19.62 11.89
CA GLY A 40 -0.15 -19.25 10.48
C GLY A 40 -1.14 -20.00 9.58
N ALA A 41 -1.45 -21.27 9.88
CA ALA A 41 -2.43 -22.05 9.13
C ALA A 41 -3.86 -21.49 9.29
N GLU A 42 -4.24 -21.13 10.51
CA GLU A 42 -5.53 -20.49 10.80
C GLU A 42 -5.63 -19.11 10.16
N LEU A 43 -4.55 -18.32 10.19
CA LEU A 43 -4.47 -17.03 9.52
C LEU A 43 -4.75 -17.15 8.01
N ILE A 44 -4.06 -18.06 7.34
CA ILE A 44 -4.24 -18.29 5.89
C ILE A 44 -5.67 -18.74 5.60
N ALA A 45 -6.22 -19.66 6.41
CA ALA A 45 -7.59 -20.14 6.26
C ALA A 45 -8.61 -19.00 6.45
N ALA A 46 -8.43 -18.17 7.48
CA ALA A 46 -9.30 -17.04 7.77
C ALA A 46 -9.28 -15.99 6.65
N ILE A 47 -8.10 -15.63 6.14
CA ILE A 47 -7.94 -14.72 4.99
C ILE A 47 -8.64 -15.27 3.75
N THR A 48 -8.45 -16.56 3.46
CA THR A 48 -9.08 -17.22 2.30
C THR A 48 -10.61 -17.20 2.41
N ALA A 49 -11.12 -17.44 3.62
CA ALA A 49 -12.55 -17.50 3.88
C ALA A 49 -13.20 -16.12 4.04
N ALA A 50 -12.43 -15.05 4.16
CA ALA A 50 -12.89 -13.75 4.64
C ALA A 50 -14.12 -13.19 3.91
N GLU A 51 -15.03 -12.58 4.68
CA GLU A 51 -16.24 -11.90 4.21
C GLU A 51 -16.20 -10.39 4.53
N PRO A 52 -16.84 -9.52 3.72
CA PRO A 52 -16.93 -8.09 4.01
C PRO A 52 -17.41 -7.78 5.43
N GLY A 53 -16.70 -6.89 6.13
CA GLY A 53 -17.00 -6.48 7.51
C GLY A 53 -16.43 -7.40 8.59
N GLN A 54 -15.74 -8.48 8.21
CA GLN A 54 -15.10 -9.39 9.15
C GLN A 54 -13.79 -8.82 9.69
N THR A 55 -13.51 -9.11 10.96
CA THR A 55 -12.21 -8.84 11.58
C THR A 55 -11.52 -10.16 11.87
N ILE A 56 -10.33 -10.35 11.28
CA ILE A 56 -9.41 -11.42 11.61
C ILE A 56 -8.47 -10.86 12.68
N GLN A 57 -8.59 -11.39 13.89
CA GLN A 57 -7.79 -10.99 15.05
C GLN A 57 -6.68 -12.02 15.25
N LEU A 58 -5.45 -11.58 15.01
CA LEU A 58 -4.25 -12.29 15.43
C LEU A 58 -4.17 -12.21 16.95
N GLU A 59 -4.26 -13.38 17.57
CA GLU A 59 -3.98 -13.57 18.98
C GLU A 59 -2.50 -13.92 19.16
N PRO A 60 -1.90 -13.62 20.32
CA PRO A 60 -0.60 -14.17 20.68
C PRO A 60 -0.61 -15.69 20.58
N ALA A 61 0.56 -16.27 20.32
CA ALA A 61 0.69 -17.71 20.33
C ALA A 61 0.34 -18.24 21.73
N ALA A 62 -0.25 -19.44 21.83
CA ALA A 62 -0.50 -20.08 23.13
C ALA A 62 0.80 -20.09 23.99
N PRO A 63 0.73 -20.18 25.34
CA PRO A 63 1.91 -20.08 26.21
C PRO A 63 3.07 -21.05 25.89
N ASP A 64 2.77 -22.16 25.19
CA ASP A 64 3.76 -23.17 24.75
C ASP A 64 4.03 -23.13 23.23
N ALA A 65 3.48 -22.16 22.51
CA ALA A 65 3.61 -22.00 21.07
C ALA A 65 4.80 -21.08 20.73
N PRO A 66 5.38 -21.21 19.51
CA PRO A 66 6.50 -20.38 19.09
C PRO A 66 6.12 -18.89 19.09
N GLU A 67 7.07 -18.03 19.46
CA GLU A 67 6.93 -16.56 19.49
C GLU A 67 6.58 -15.92 18.13
N ALA A 68 6.69 -16.69 17.04
CA ALA A 68 6.41 -16.24 15.69
C ALA A 68 5.54 -17.23 14.90
N TYR A 69 4.72 -16.70 14.01
CA TYR A 69 3.97 -17.46 13.01
C TYR A 69 4.76 -17.54 11.70
N ASP A 70 5.27 -18.72 11.41
CA ASP A 70 5.98 -18.99 10.16
C ASP A 70 5.01 -19.09 8.99
N LEU A 71 5.26 -18.27 7.99
CA LEU A 71 4.53 -18.20 6.73
C LEU A 71 5.50 -18.58 5.60
N PRO A 72 5.48 -19.85 5.15
CA PRO A 72 6.43 -20.35 4.16
C PRO A 72 6.11 -19.92 2.72
N HIS A 73 4.96 -19.28 2.50
CA HIS A 73 4.47 -18.88 1.19
C HIS A 73 3.83 -17.49 1.27
N ARG A 74 3.76 -16.83 0.10
CA ARG A 74 2.93 -15.64 -0.09
C ARG A 74 1.47 -15.90 0.33
N VAL A 75 0.85 -14.92 0.94
CA VAL A 75 -0.57 -14.93 1.34
C VAL A 75 -1.33 -14.01 0.39
N THR A 76 -2.18 -14.58 -0.45
CA THR A 76 -2.94 -13.80 -1.44
C THR A 76 -4.23 -13.27 -0.83
N ILE A 77 -4.44 -11.96 -0.94
CA ILE A 77 -5.65 -11.25 -0.52
C ILE A 77 -6.51 -11.00 -1.78
N ALA A 78 -7.50 -11.86 -1.99
CA ALA A 78 -8.33 -11.86 -3.21
C ALA A 78 -9.83 -11.60 -2.96
N ARG A 79 -10.29 -11.66 -1.71
CA ARG A 79 -11.69 -11.40 -1.34
C ARG A 79 -11.89 -9.89 -1.17
N PRO A 80 -12.78 -9.22 -1.92
CA PRO A 80 -13.01 -7.80 -1.74
C PRO A 80 -13.79 -7.54 -0.44
N GLY A 81 -13.42 -6.48 0.28
CA GLY A 81 -14.33 -5.82 1.22
C GLY A 81 -15.26 -4.85 0.48
N SER A 82 -15.95 -3.98 1.22
CA SER A 82 -16.64 -2.81 0.65
C SER A 82 -16.35 -1.55 1.48
N ALA A 83 -16.71 -0.38 0.94
CA ALA A 83 -16.58 0.88 1.65
C ALA A 83 -17.32 0.89 3.00
N GLU A 84 -18.49 0.24 3.06
CA GLU A 84 -19.31 0.11 4.27
C GLU A 84 -18.91 -1.06 5.17
N ALA A 85 -18.14 -2.01 4.63
CA ALA A 85 -17.78 -3.27 5.28
C ALA A 85 -16.36 -3.71 4.87
N PRO A 86 -15.31 -2.96 5.25
CA PRO A 86 -13.93 -3.37 4.99
C PRO A 86 -13.60 -4.65 5.74
N ILE A 87 -12.66 -5.43 5.21
CA ILE A 87 -12.11 -6.60 5.91
C ILE A 87 -10.87 -6.16 6.67
N THR A 88 -10.76 -6.52 7.95
CA THR A 88 -9.64 -6.10 8.79
C THR A 88 -8.82 -7.31 9.25
N LEU A 89 -7.51 -7.30 9.01
CA LEU A 89 -6.54 -8.14 9.70
C LEU A 89 -5.83 -7.28 10.75
N ARG A 90 -5.86 -7.67 12.01
CA ARG A 90 -5.21 -6.90 13.08
C ARG A 90 -4.64 -7.75 14.19
N ALA A 91 -3.71 -7.19 14.96
CA ALA A 91 -3.29 -7.70 16.27
C ALA A 91 -3.52 -6.66 17.38
N ASP A 92 -3.37 -7.09 18.64
CA ASP A 92 -3.22 -6.16 19.76
C ASP A 92 -1.85 -5.45 19.65
N PRO A 93 -1.78 -4.11 19.58
CA PRO A 93 -0.50 -3.41 19.46
C PRO A 93 0.46 -3.62 20.65
N LEU A 94 -0.04 -4.08 21.80
CA LEU A 94 0.80 -4.37 22.98
C LEU A 94 1.34 -5.80 22.98
N ASP A 95 0.82 -6.68 22.14
CA ASP A 95 1.11 -8.11 22.16
C ASP A 95 1.00 -8.72 20.74
N ALA A 96 1.48 -7.98 19.74
CA ALA A 96 1.39 -8.40 18.34
C ALA A 96 2.37 -9.57 18.09
N PRO A 97 1.88 -10.75 17.67
CA PRO A 97 2.78 -11.85 17.31
C PRO A 97 3.56 -11.50 16.03
N THR A 98 4.82 -11.92 15.97
CA THR A 98 5.62 -11.74 14.75
C THR A 98 5.14 -12.68 13.65
N LEU A 99 4.79 -12.15 12.48
CA LEU A 99 4.59 -12.91 11.25
C LEU A 99 5.91 -13.00 10.50
N ARG A 100 6.47 -14.21 10.43
CA ARG A 100 7.77 -14.45 9.82
C ARG A 100 7.61 -15.10 8.45
N PHE A 101 7.96 -14.36 7.40
CA PHE A 101 7.92 -14.86 6.05
C PHE A 101 9.26 -15.50 5.67
N LEU A 102 9.21 -16.76 5.27
CA LEU A 102 10.39 -17.58 4.98
C LEU A 102 10.60 -17.75 3.48
N PRO A 103 11.86 -17.73 2.98
CA PRO A 103 12.15 -17.90 1.57
C PRO A 103 12.02 -19.34 1.08
N GLU A 104 11.76 -20.34 1.94
CA GLU A 104 11.86 -21.78 1.63
C GLU A 104 11.19 -22.20 0.31
N ALA A 105 10.11 -21.52 -0.09
CA ALA A 105 9.34 -21.84 -1.28
C ALA A 105 9.49 -20.87 -2.48
N GLY A 106 10.40 -19.87 -2.41
CA GLY A 106 10.67 -18.99 -3.54
C GLY A 106 10.91 -17.53 -3.16
N ILE A 107 10.37 -16.61 -3.96
CA ILE A 107 10.36 -15.18 -3.68
C ILE A 107 9.25 -14.89 -2.67
N VAL A 108 9.63 -14.25 -1.57
CA VAL A 108 8.78 -13.73 -0.52
C VAL A 108 8.19 -12.39 -0.96
N GLU A 109 6.91 -12.45 -1.25
CA GLU A 109 5.99 -11.31 -1.28
C GLU A 109 4.92 -11.65 -0.23
N GLY A 110 5.05 -11.12 0.98
CA GLY A 110 4.34 -11.59 2.17
C GLY A 110 2.83 -11.62 1.98
N PHE A 111 2.20 -10.45 1.89
CA PHE A 111 0.81 -10.29 1.49
C PHE A 111 0.73 -9.74 0.07
N LEU A 112 0.21 -10.54 -0.87
CA LEU A 112 -0.14 -10.09 -2.21
C LEU A 112 -1.57 -9.57 -2.19
N VAL A 113 -1.73 -8.24 -2.15
CA VAL A 113 -3.01 -7.57 -2.03
C VAL A 113 -3.56 -7.23 -3.41
N ARG A 114 -4.66 -7.89 -3.80
CA ARG A 114 -5.32 -7.73 -5.10
C ARG A 114 -6.77 -7.27 -5.00
N ALA A 115 -7.31 -7.19 -3.79
CA ALA A 115 -8.71 -6.89 -3.54
C ALA A 115 -8.85 -5.62 -2.70
N PRO A 116 -9.88 -4.79 -2.99
CA PRO A 116 -10.03 -3.50 -2.34
C PRO A 116 -10.61 -3.62 -0.92
N TYR A 117 -10.52 -2.51 -0.18
CA TYR A 117 -11.12 -2.32 1.15
C TYR A 117 -10.62 -3.29 2.21
N TRP A 118 -9.31 -3.53 2.23
CA TRP A 118 -8.63 -4.23 3.32
C TRP A 118 -7.92 -3.26 4.27
N SER A 119 -8.01 -3.53 5.57
CA SER A 119 -7.21 -2.85 6.60
C SER A 119 -6.28 -3.87 7.27
N PHE A 120 -4.99 -3.54 7.34
CA PHE A 120 -3.95 -4.28 8.03
C PHE A 120 -3.46 -3.41 9.19
N GLU A 121 -3.68 -3.85 10.43
CA GLU A 121 -3.46 -3.00 11.60
C GLU A 121 -2.58 -3.67 12.67
N ASN A 122 -1.58 -2.92 13.14
CA ASN A 122 -0.74 -3.30 14.28
C ASN A 122 -0.03 -4.66 14.10
N LEU A 123 0.47 -4.95 12.90
CA LEU A 123 1.16 -6.19 12.61
C LEU A 123 2.67 -6.04 12.82
N ASP A 124 3.34 -7.09 13.28
CA ASP A 124 4.80 -7.18 13.29
C ASP A 124 5.24 -8.19 12.22
N LEU A 125 5.94 -7.71 11.18
CA LEU A 125 6.30 -8.50 9.99
C LEU A 125 7.81 -8.59 9.81
N VAL A 126 8.31 -9.80 9.63
CA VAL A 126 9.73 -10.07 9.39
C VAL A 126 9.93 -10.89 8.12
N GLY A 127 10.70 -10.35 7.17
CA GLY A 127 11.27 -11.09 6.06
C GLY A 127 12.52 -11.83 6.53
N ALA A 128 12.38 -13.11 6.88
CA ALA A 128 13.46 -13.91 7.47
C ALA A 128 14.34 -14.56 6.40
N CYS A 129 14.99 -13.72 5.58
CA CYS A 129 16.01 -14.16 4.64
C CYS A 129 17.41 -13.99 5.23
N SER A 130 18.26 -14.99 4.99
CA SER A 130 19.69 -14.84 5.18
C SER A 130 20.27 -13.85 4.16
N GLU A 131 21.49 -13.36 4.39
CA GLU A 131 22.13 -12.39 3.48
C GLU A 131 22.17 -12.89 2.02
N VAL A 132 22.43 -14.19 1.81
CA VAL A 132 22.48 -14.79 0.47
C VAL A 132 21.10 -14.93 -0.19
N ASP A 133 20.02 -14.79 0.59
CA ASP A 133 18.64 -14.88 0.13
C ASP A 133 17.96 -13.50 0.06
N HIS A 134 18.70 -12.39 0.21
CA HIS A 134 18.10 -11.06 0.15
C HIS A 134 17.35 -10.77 -1.16
N ASP A 135 17.79 -11.33 -2.30
CA ASP A 135 17.09 -11.26 -3.59
C ASP A 135 15.72 -11.99 -3.59
N ARG A 136 15.40 -12.72 -2.52
CA ARG A 136 14.15 -13.46 -2.35
C ARG A 136 13.24 -12.83 -1.30
N CYS A 137 13.70 -11.86 -0.52
CA CYS A 137 12.86 -11.14 0.44
C CYS A 137 12.48 -9.78 -0.13
N GLU A 138 11.52 -9.79 -1.05
CA GLU A 138 11.12 -8.61 -1.81
C GLU A 138 10.18 -7.73 -1.01
N HIS A 139 8.96 -8.23 -0.71
CA HIS A 139 7.87 -7.37 -0.24
C HIS A 139 7.17 -7.90 1.01
N ALA A 140 6.85 -7.05 1.99
CA ALA A 140 5.93 -7.43 3.07
C ALA A 140 4.48 -7.33 2.59
N PHE A 141 4.15 -6.20 1.95
CA PHE A 141 2.91 -5.98 1.21
C PHE A 141 3.22 -5.68 -0.24
N HIS A 142 2.61 -6.42 -1.15
CA HIS A 142 2.57 -6.13 -2.57
C HIS A 142 1.15 -5.79 -2.97
N ILE A 143 0.85 -4.50 -3.08
CA ILE A 143 -0.48 -3.94 -3.33
C ILE A 143 -0.60 -3.67 -4.84
N VAL A 144 -1.47 -4.41 -5.53
CA VAL A 144 -1.53 -4.40 -7.00
C VAL A 144 -2.94 -4.38 -7.56
N GLY A 145 -3.07 -3.94 -8.81
CA GLY A 145 -4.32 -4.00 -9.56
C GLY A 145 -5.46 -3.29 -8.83
N ALA A 146 -6.59 -3.98 -8.65
CA ALA A 146 -7.81 -3.46 -8.03
C ALA A 146 -7.77 -3.28 -6.50
N ALA A 147 -6.59 -3.27 -5.87
CA ALA A 147 -6.44 -3.19 -4.41
C ALA A 147 -6.67 -1.77 -3.82
N ASP A 148 -7.68 -1.07 -4.34
CA ASP A 148 -8.05 0.28 -3.91
C ASP A 148 -8.44 0.32 -2.43
N HIS A 149 -8.25 1.48 -1.79
CA HIS A 149 -8.63 1.70 -0.41
C HIS A 149 -7.97 0.73 0.59
N THR A 150 -6.82 0.16 0.23
CA THR A 150 -5.99 -0.61 1.17
C THR A 150 -5.47 0.32 2.26
N THR A 151 -5.54 -0.12 3.52
CA THR A 151 -4.93 0.57 4.66
C THR A 151 -3.88 -0.35 5.29
N VAL A 152 -2.67 0.16 5.50
CA VAL A 152 -1.65 -0.48 6.34
C VAL A 152 -1.27 0.51 7.43
N ARG A 153 -1.55 0.15 8.69
CA ARG A 153 -1.38 1.07 9.81
C ARG A 153 -0.80 0.47 11.07
N GLY A 154 -0.08 1.29 11.82
CA GLY A 154 0.45 0.94 13.14
C GLY A 154 1.38 -0.28 13.15
N SER A 155 1.88 -0.69 11.99
CA SER A 155 2.60 -1.96 11.82
C SER A 155 4.10 -1.74 11.78
N ARG A 156 4.85 -2.76 12.17
CA ARG A 156 6.31 -2.79 12.15
C ARG A 156 6.76 -3.80 11.11
N MET A 157 7.71 -3.42 10.25
CA MET A 157 8.11 -4.24 9.10
C MET A 157 9.62 -4.18 8.87
N GLN A 158 10.27 -5.35 8.85
CA GLN A 158 11.72 -5.47 8.65
C GLN A 158 12.14 -6.67 7.80
N GLY A 159 13.34 -6.61 7.23
CA GLY A 159 13.94 -7.72 6.49
C GLY A 159 13.47 -7.86 5.04
N PHE A 160 12.89 -6.79 4.48
CA PHE A 160 12.39 -6.74 3.10
C PHE A 160 13.18 -5.73 2.27
N ASN A 161 13.28 -5.97 0.96
CA ASN A 161 13.85 -5.00 0.01
C ASN A 161 12.91 -3.78 -0.13
N ALA A 162 11.61 -4.01 -0.18
CA ALA A 162 10.57 -2.99 -0.06
C ALA A 162 9.45 -3.49 0.84
N GLN A 163 9.32 -2.99 2.06
CA GLN A 163 8.25 -3.39 2.97
C GLN A 163 6.86 -3.21 2.33
N ILE A 164 6.67 -2.13 1.56
CA ILE A 164 5.45 -1.88 0.79
C ILE A 164 5.83 -1.63 -0.67
N LYS A 165 5.30 -2.46 -1.57
CA LYS A 165 5.37 -2.30 -3.01
C LYS A 165 3.98 -2.06 -3.58
N GLY A 166 3.83 -1.00 -4.38
CA GLY A 166 2.63 -0.71 -5.15
C GLY A 166 2.92 -0.71 -6.64
N ASN A 167 2.14 -1.43 -7.45
CA ASN A 167 2.19 -1.26 -8.91
C ASN A 167 0.92 -1.75 -9.61
N GLY A 168 0.75 -1.33 -10.86
CA GLY A 168 -0.35 -1.81 -11.67
C GLY A 168 -0.17 -3.26 -12.11
N GLU A 169 -1.29 -3.94 -12.33
CA GLU A 169 -1.39 -5.32 -12.78
C GLU A 169 -2.45 -5.41 -13.89
N ASP A 170 -2.31 -6.39 -14.79
CA ASP A 170 -3.31 -6.62 -15.83
C ASP A 170 -4.64 -7.04 -15.21
N GLY A 171 -5.67 -6.23 -15.44
CA GLY A 171 -7.04 -6.45 -15.02
C GLY A 171 -7.97 -6.77 -16.18
N SER A 172 -9.28 -6.73 -15.89
CA SER A 172 -10.32 -7.14 -16.84
C SER A 172 -10.53 -6.16 -18.01
N SER A 173 -10.15 -4.90 -17.81
CA SER A 173 -10.37 -3.79 -18.75
C SER A 173 -9.09 -3.10 -19.20
N GLY A 174 -7.93 -3.70 -18.90
CA GLY A 174 -6.61 -3.12 -19.10
C GLY A 174 -5.82 -3.18 -17.79
N ARG A 175 -4.68 -2.49 -17.76
CA ARG A 175 -3.84 -2.42 -16.56
C ARG A 175 -4.51 -1.54 -15.50
N GLU A 176 -4.78 -2.13 -14.34
CA GLU A 176 -5.40 -1.49 -13.18
C GLU A 176 -4.32 -1.11 -12.17
N TRP A 177 -4.55 -0.04 -11.40
CA TRP A 177 -3.59 0.54 -10.46
C TRP A 177 -4.29 0.77 -9.12
N PRO A 178 -3.66 0.44 -7.98
CA PRO A 178 -4.29 0.72 -6.69
C PRO A 178 -4.38 2.22 -6.44
N ASP A 179 -5.58 2.66 -6.09
CA ASP A 179 -5.92 4.02 -5.75
C ASP A 179 -6.32 4.16 -4.26
N ASP A 180 -6.20 5.37 -3.71
CA ASP A 180 -6.70 5.71 -2.37
C ASP A 180 -6.13 4.87 -1.22
N VAL A 181 -4.87 4.42 -1.37
CA VAL A 181 -4.15 3.62 -0.38
C VAL A 181 -3.63 4.50 0.77
N LEU A 182 -3.80 4.04 2.00
CA LEU A 182 -3.31 4.70 3.22
C LEU A 182 -2.21 3.88 3.90
N ILE A 183 -1.02 4.45 3.98
CA ILE A 183 0.12 3.91 4.75
C ILE A 183 0.36 4.84 5.94
N GLU A 184 -0.06 4.43 7.14
CA GLU A 184 -0.09 5.31 8.32
C GLU A 184 0.58 4.76 9.58
N GLY A 185 1.47 5.55 10.18
CA GLY A 185 1.92 5.26 11.55
C GLY A 185 2.73 3.97 11.67
N ASN A 186 3.33 3.50 10.57
CA ASN A 186 4.13 2.29 10.55
C ASN A 186 5.61 2.58 10.84
N GLU A 187 6.35 1.56 11.27
CA GLU A 187 7.80 1.56 11.34
C GLU A 187 8.37 0.62 10.27
N LEU A 188 9.20 1.14 9.36
CA LEU A 188 9.75 0.39 8.22
C LEU A 188 11.28 0.56 8.16
N PHE A 189 12.01 -0.55 8.29
CA PHE A 189 13.47 -0.49 8.34
C PHE A 189 14.13 -1.84 8.05
N ASN A 190 15.46 -1.87 7.92
CA ASN A 190 16.25 -3.09 7.95
C ASN A 190 17.32 -2.98 9.04
N ASP A 191 17.64 -4.10 9.68
CA ASP A 191 18.68 -4.19 10.72
C ASP A 191 20.11 -4.18 10.14
N SER A 192 20.21 -4.43 8.85
CA SER A 192 21.45 -4.55 8.10
C SER A 192 21.23 -4.13 6.63
N PRO A 193 22.30 -3.66 5.94
CA PRO A 193 22.21 -3.38 4.52
C PRO A 193 21.79 -4.61 3.70
N ARG A 194 20.84 -4.42 2.79
CA ARG A 194 20.33 -5.45 1.90
C ARG A 194 21.34 -5.74 0.78
N ASN A 195 22.01 -6.88 0.87
CA ASN A 195 22.89 -7.42 -0.17
C ASN A 195 22.09 -7.95 -1.37
N THR A 196 21.58 -7.05 -2.20
CA THR A 196 20.74 -7.37 -3.37
C THR A 196 21.02 -6.45 -4.55
N GLY A 197 20.81 -6.96 -5.76
CA GLY A 197 20.75 -6.14 -6.98
C GLY A 197 19.42 -5.38 -7.14
N ASN A 198 18.36 -5.85 -6.48
CA ASN A 198 17.01 -5.31 -6.57
C ASN A 198 16.89 -3.94 -5.88
N PRO A 199 15.84 -3.14 -6.17
CA PRO A 199 15.60 -1.90 -5.45
C PRO A 199 15.45 -2.13 -3.94
N VAL A 200 16.04 -1.24 -3.15
CA VAL A 200 15.81 -1.22 -1.70
C VAL A 200 15.17 0.12 -1.36
N THR A 201 13.86 0.08 -1.15
CA THR A 201 13.01 1.26 -0.96
C THR A 201 11.83 0.84 -0.10
N PRO A 202 11.77 1.20 1.20
CA PRO A 202 10.72 0.70 2.09
C PRO A 202 9.29 0.93 1.61
N ILE A 203 9.05 2.02 0.89
CA ILE A 203 7.78 2.26 0.18
C ILE A 203 8.09 2.57 -1.29
N ASP A 204 7.89 1.59 -2.16
CA ASP A 204 8.10 1.67 -3.61
C ASP A 204 6.74 1.65 -4.31
N VAL A 205 6.29 2.78 -4.87
CA VAL A 205 5.00 2.85 -5.59
C VAL A 205 5.20 3.31 -7.02
N VAL A 206 4.73 2.51 -7.97
CA VAL A 206 4.76 2.77 -9.42
C VAL A 206 3.33 2.86 -9.94
N GLY A 207 2.91 4.05 -10.35
CA GLY A 207 1.53 4.37 -10.75
C GLY A 207 0.54 4.41 -9.58
N GLY A 208 -0.74 4.62 -9.89
CA GLY A 208 -1.81 4.78 -8.90
C GLY A 208 -1.98 6.22 -8.44
N ARG A 209 -3.12 6.48 -7.79
CA ARG A 209 -3.56 7.83 -7.42
C ARG A 209 -3.92 7.92 -5.96
N ARG A 210 -3.70 9.12 -5.39
CA ARG A 210 -4.13 9.47 -4.02
C ARG A 210 -3.56 8.53 -2.94
N TRP A 211 -2.36 8.00 -3.15
CA TRP A 211 -1.60 7.32 -2.11
C TRP A 211 -1.23 8.31 -1.01
N ILE A 212 -1.58 8.00 0.24
CA ILE A 212 -1.26 8.81 1.41
C ILE A 212 -0.28 8.04 2.29
N VAL A 213 0.96 8.50 2.33
CA VAL A 213 2.01 8.01 3.21
C VAL A 213 2.17 9.01 4.34
N ARG A 214 1.68 8.68 5.54
CA ARG A 214 1.68 9.64 6.66
C ARG A 214 2.10 9.07 8.00
N ALA A 215 2.75 9.91 8.81
CA ALA A 215 3.12 9.60 10.18
C ALA A 215 3.98 8.32 10.35
N ASN A 216 4.63 7.83 9.29
CA ASN A 216 5.49 6.65 9.37
C ASN A 216 6.88 7.02 9.89
N TYR A 217 7.54 6.07 10.55
CA TYR A 217 8.96 6.11 10.85
C TYR A 217 9.70 5.18 9.89
N ILE A 218 10.55 5.76 9.03
CA ILE A 218 11.32 5.02 8.02
C ILE A 218 12.80 5.20 8.31
N HIS A 219 13.54 4.12 8.49
CA HIS A 219 14.97 4.23 8.78
C HIS A 219 15.78 3.05 8.22
N ASP A 220 17.10 3.21 8.15
CA ASP A 220 18.06 2.13 7.89
C ASP A 220 17.72 1.22 6.69
N PHE A 221 17.55 1.82 5.51
CA PHE A 221 17.14 1.14 4.28
C PHE A 221 18.27 0.97 3.26
N ALA A 222 19.47 0.61 3.73
CA ALA A 222 20.66 0.59 2.89
C ALA A 222 20.66 -0.56 1.86
N LYS A 223 21.14 -0.29 0.65
CA LYS A 223 21.42 -1.31 -0.38
C LYS A 223 22.92 -1.56 -0.49
N ALA A 224 23.38 -2.77 -0.17
CA ALA A 224 24.79 -3.13 -0.28
C ALA A 224 25.19 -3.66 -1.67
N GLY A 225 24.24 -4.25 -2.40
CA GLY A 225 24.47 -4.77 -3.76
C GLY A 225 24.16 -3.76 -4.86
N GLY A 226 24.34 -4.19 -6.12
CA GLY A 226 24.01 -3.40 -7.30
C GLY A 226 24.66 -2.00 -7.31
N ASN A 227 23.84 -0.96 -7.52
CA ASN A 227 24.27 0.43 -7.56
C ASN A 227 24.41 1.08 -6.16
N GLN A 228 24.07 0.37 -5.09
CA GLN A 228 24.13 0.84 -3.70
C GLN A 228 23.29 2.09 -3.39
N ILE A 229 22.30 2.38 -4.24
CA ILE A 229 21.36 3.49 -4.07
C ILE A 229 20.04 2.96 -3.53
N SER A 230 19.49 3.67 -2.55
CA SER A 230 18.22 3.36 -1.89
C SER A 230 17.46 4.65 -1.57
N TYR A 231 16.14 4.55 -1.43
CA TYR A 231 15.24 5.66 -1.15
C TYR A 231 14.38 5.30 0.07
N ALA A 232 14.01 6.26 0.92
CA ALA A 232 13.09 5.97 2.02
C ALA A 232 11.70 5.60 1.49
N ALA A 233 11.23 6.39 0.52
CA ALA A 233 9.98 6.15 -0.18
C ALA A 233 9.96 6.90 -1.51
N PHE A 234 9.27 6.36 -2.51
CA PHE A 234 8.87 7.14 -3.68
C PHE A 234 7.47 6.80 -4.17
N LEU A 235 6.83 7.80 -4.77
CA LEU A 235 5.69 7.63 -5.68
C LEU A 235 6.15 8.05 -7.08
N LYS A 236 5.99 7.16 -8.07
CA LYS A 236 6.52 7.37 -9.42
C LYS A 236 5.64 6.74 -10.51
N GLY A 237 6.10 6.65 -11.76
CA GLY A 237 5.42 5.92 -12.83
C GLY A 237 4.11 6.56 -13.29
N ASN A 238 4.10 7.89 -13.44
CA ASN A 238 2.95 8.71 -13.78
C ASN A 238 1.80 8.62 -12.77
N SER A 239 2.16 8.39 -11.50
CA SER A 239 1.21 8.44 -10.37
C SER A 239 0.76 9.87 -10.08
N ARG A 240 -0.37 10.03 -9.37
CA ARG A 240 -0.99 11.36 -9.15
C ARG A 240 -1.52 11.59 -7.75
N ASP A 241 -1.52 12.86 -7.35
CA ASP A 241 -2.16 13.37 -6.12
C ASP A 241 -1.69 12.67 -4.83
N GLY A 242 -0.49 12.10 -4.88
CA GLY A 242 0.11 11.38 -3.78
C GLY A 242 0.63 12.33 -2.70
N ARG A 243 0.69 11.84 -1.47
CA ARG A 243 1.02 12.67 -0.30
C ARG A 243 2.01 12.00 0.62
N PHE A 244 3.03 12.76 1.01
CA PHE A 244 3.91 12.45 2.12
C PHE A 244 3.68 13.46 3.24
N GLU A 245 3.09 13.02 4.35
CA GLU A 245 2.74 13.91 5.46
C GLU A 245 3.25 13.44 6.82
N ARG A 246 3.95 14.30 7.57
CA ARG A 246 4.32 14.02 8.97
C ARG A 246 5.16 12.74 9.16
N ASN A 247 5.82 12.26 8.11
CA ASN A 247 6.73 11.12 8.24
C ASN A 247 8.04 11.56 8.90
N ARG A 248 8.67 10.64 9.61
CA ARG A 248 10.04 10.76 10.11
C ARG A 248 10.91 9.79 9.32
N VAL A 249 11.89 10.32 8.60
CA VAL A 249 12.90 9.54 7.87
C VAL A 249 14.24 9.76 8.53
N VAL A 250 14.95 8.67 8.84
CA VAL A 250 16.33 8.72 9.37
C VAL A 250 17.19 7.75 8.57
N CYS A 251 18.00 8.23 7.62
CA CYS A 251 18.70 7.32 6.72
C CYS A 251 19.78 6.48 7.41
N GLU A 252 20.43 7.01 8.46
CA GLU A 252 21.44 6.29 9.26
C GLU A 252 21.12 6.34 10.76
N ALA A 253 20.29 5.41 11.26
CA ALA A 253 19.96 5.34 12.69
C ALA A 253 20.68 4.18 13.39
N LEU A 254 20.63 2.99 12.78
CA LEU A 254 21.25 1.75 13.25
C LEU A 254 22.60 1.49 12.55
N HIS A 255 22.71 1.82 11.27
CA HIS A 255 23.91 1.57 10.47
C HIS A 255 24.21 2.69 9.47
N ARG A 256 25.44 2.76 8.95
CA ARG A 256 25.95 3.89 8.14
C ARG A 256 26.53 3.44 6.78
N GLY A 257 26.67 4.37 5.84
CA GLY A 257 27.28 4.16 4.51
C GLY A 257 26.27 3.97 3.37
N GLN A 258 26.77 3.67 2.17
CA GLN A 258 25.97 3.59 0.92
C GLN A 258 25.26 4.92 0.60
N ILE A 259 24.46 4.95 -0.47
CA ILE A 259 23.71 6.13 -0.90
C ILE A 259 22.24 5.93 -0.53
N ARG A 260 21.71 6.84 0.28
CA ARG A 260 20.37 6.77 0.85
C ARG A 260 19.70 8.13 0.69
N LEU A 261 18.69 8.18 -0.16
CA LEU A 261 17.86 9.35 -0.37
C LEU A 261 16.68 9.31 0.59
N GLY A 262 16.18 10.49 0.99
CA GLY A 262 14.96 10.58 1.77
C GLY A 262 13.70 10.30 0.95
N LEU A 263 12.75 11.23 0.98
CA LEU A 263 11.46 11.08 0.30
C LEU A 263 11.54 11.58 -1.14
N SER A 264 10.86 10.90 -2.05
CA SER A 264 10.92 11.25 -3.47
C SER A 264 9.57 11.22 -4.18
N PHE A 265 9.39 12.14 -5.11
CA PHE A 265 8.42 12.01 -6.20
C PHE A 265 9.22 11.73 -7.48
N GLY A 266 9.02 10.56 -8.07
CA GLY A 266 9.86 10.01 -9.13
C GLY A 266 11.16 9.39 -8.63
N GLY A 267 12.05 8.99 -9.56
CA GLY A 267 13.34 8.38 -9.22
C GLY A 267 13.37 6.86 -9.27
N GLY A 268 14.54 6.29 -9.00
CA GLY A 268 14.75 4.85 -9.01
C GLY A 268 14.53 4.14 -10.36
N GLY A 269 14.31 4.88 -11.46
CA GLY A 269 14.15 4.39 -12.83
C GLY A 269 12.77 3.81 -13.14
N SER A 270 12.03 4.42 -14.07
CA SER A 270 10.76 3.91 -14.59
C SER A 270 10.84 3.85 -16.11
N SER A 271 11.10 2.67 -16.67
CA SER A 271 11.20 2.48 -18.12
C SER A 271 11.05 1.00 -18.47
N PRO A 272 10.49 0.67 -19.65
CA PRO A 272 9.99 1.59 -20.69
C PRO A 272 8.60 2.17 -20.36
N ASP A 273 8.23 3.26 -21.03
CA ASP A 273 6.94 3.97 -20.88
C ASP A 273 5.68 3.09 -20.66
N PRO A 274 5.47 1.97 -21.38
CA PRO A 274 4.27 1.15 -21.21
C PRO A 274 4.10 0.49 -19.83
N ILE A 275 5.14 0.51 -18.97
CA ILE A 275 5.04 -0.03 -17.60
C ILE A 275 4.48 1.00 -16.61
N CYS A 276 4.25 2.23 -17.03
CA CYS A 276 3.75 3.33 -16.21
C CYS A 276 2.27 3.58 -16.49
N GLU A 277 1.61 4.29 -15.57
CA GLU A 277 0.19 4.61 -15.72
C GLU A 277 -0.05 5.42 -17.00
N GLU A 278 -1.12 5.11 -17.73
CA GLU A 278 -1.43 5.70 -19.04
C GLU A 278 -0.35 5.52 -20.12
N GLY A 279 0.61 4.62 -19.90
CA GLY A 279 1.63 4.24 -20.88
C GLY A 279 2.70 5.30 -21.11
N THR A 280 2.97 6.16 -20.13
CA THR A 280 4.09 7.10 -20.12
C THR A 280 4.66 7.23 -18.72
N CYS A 281 5.98 7.35 -18.60
CA CYS A 281 6.67 7.53 -17.31
C CYS A 281 7.04 8.98 -17.01
N THR A 282 6.77 9.92 -17.92
CA THR A 282 7.06 11.35 -17.74
C THR A 282 5.77 12.17 -17.85
N PRO A 283 5.43 13.00 -16.86
CA PRO A 283 6.10 13.14 -15.56
C PRO A 283 6.00 11.85 -14.71
N GLU A 284 6.97 11.63 -13.84
CA GLU A 284 7.00 10.45 -12.94
C GLU A 284 5.91 10.57 -11.87
N HIS A 285 5.59 11.79 -11.42
CA HIS A 285 4.51 12.05 -10.47
C HIS A 285 3.88 13.42 -10.71
N GLN A 286 2.58 13.58 -10.44
CA GLN A 286 1.86 14.84 -10.67
C GLN A 286 1.03 15.28 -9.46
N GLY A 287 1.02 16.58 -9.18
CA GLY A 287 0.12 17.18 -8.18
C GLY A 287 0.45 16.82 -6.73
N GLY A 288 1.63 16.24 -6.50
CA GLY A 288 2.05 15.71 -5.20
C GLY A 288 2.14 16.75 -4.09
N LEU A 289 1.94 16.31 -2.85
CA LEU A 289 2.12 17.14 -1.64
C LEU A 289 3.08 16.46 -0.66
N MET A 290 4.21 17.10 -0.37
CA MET A 290 5.16 16.67 0.65
C MET A 290 5.23 17.72 1.76
N ARG A 291 4.63 17.44 2.92
CA ARG A 291 4.56 18.41 4.02
C ARG A 291 4.81 17.88 5.42
N ASN A 292 5.38 18.74 6.24
CA ASN A 292 5.58 18.49 7.68
C ASN A 292 6.38 17.23 7.98
N ASN A 293 7.23 16.77 7.06
CA ASN A 293 8.11 15.62 7.28
C ASN A 293 9.41 16.06 7.97
N ILE A 294 10.01 15.15 8.72
CA ILE A 294 11.37 15.27 9.25
C ILE A 294 12.23 14.27 8.49
N ILE A 295 13.29 14.73 7.84
CA ILE A 295 14.23 13.89 7.09
C ILE A 295 15.62 14.19 7.62
N ALA A 296 16.26 13.20 8.22
CA ALA A 296 17.51 13.39 8.92
C ALA A 296 18.58 12.35 8.60
N HIS A 297 19.83 12.74 8.78
CA HIS A 297 20.99 11.84 8.70
C HIS A 297 21.04 11.06 7.38
N CYS A 298 20.90 11.78 6.27
CA CYS A 298 21.06 11.27 4.91
C CYS A 298 22.30 11.92 4.28
N PRO A 299 23.51 11.62 4.79
CA PRO A 299 24.70 12.43 4.53
C PRO A 299 25.21 12.33 3.09
N ALA A 300 24.90 11.22 2.40
CA ALA A 300 25.43 10.93 1.07
C ALA A 300 24.64 11.58 -0.08
N ASP A 301 23.40 12.02 0.15
CA ASP A 301 22.52 12.50 -0.93
C ASP A 301 21.42 13.44 -0.40
N VAL A 302 20.41 13.73 -1.22
CA VAL A 302 19.32 14.67 -0.95
C VAL A 302 18.29 14.10 0.03
N GLY A 303 17.72 14.98 0.85
CA GLY A 303 16.60 14.63 1.73
C GLY A 303 15.27 14.54 0.96
N ILE A 304 15.05 15.43 -0.02
CA ILE A 304 13.87 15.43 -0.89
C ILE A 304 14.33 15.42 -2.34
N TYR A 305 13.83 14.48 -3.12
CA TYR A 305 14.11 14.37 -4.55
C TYR A 305 12.83 14.51 -5.39
N LEU A 306 12.82 15.45 -6.32
CA LEU A 306 11.74 15.63 -7.29
C LEU A 306 12.31 15.33 -8.69
N ASN A 307 12.04 14.15 -9.20
CA ASN A 307 12.54 13.69 -10.49
C ASN A 307 11.39 13.60 -11.48
N GLU A 308 11.39 14.49 -12.47
CA GLU A 308 10.29 14.64 -13.42
C GLU A 308 8.92 14.74 -12.72
N ALA A 309 8.87 15.41 -11.56
CA ALA A 309 7.67 15.54 -10.74
C ALA A 309 7.01 16.90 -10.97
N SER A 310 5.82 16.91 -11.56
CA SER A 310 5.10 18.13 -11.91
C SER A 310 4.11 18.57 -10.84
N ASP A 311 3.89 19.88 -10.77
CA ASP A 311 2.92 20.57 -9.90
C ASP A 311 3.01 20.15 -8.43
N THR A 312 4.26 19.97 -7.98
CA THR A 312 4.56 19.49 -6.63
C THR A 312 4.49 20.63 -5.62
N ARG A 313 4.01 20.34 -4.42
CA ARG A 313 3.99 21.27 -3.28
C ARG A 313 4.82 20.70 -2.14
N VAL A 314 5.89 21.39 -1.75
CA VAL A 314 6.81 20.94 -0.68
C VAL A 314 6.84 21.97 0.44
N TYR A 315 6.15 21.67 1.55
CA TYR A 315 5.88 22.64 2.60
C TYR A 315 6.30 22.20 3.99
N HIS A 316 6.94 23.09 4.74
CA HIS A 316 7.16 22.91 6.18
C HIS A 316 7.89 21.61 6.58
N ASN A 317 8.79 21.13 5.73
CA ASN A 317 9.64 19.99 6.05
C ASN A 317 10.91 20.44 6.77
N LEU A 318 11.42 19.61 7.68
CA LEU A 318 12.74 19.76 8.28
C LEU A 318 13.69 18.75 7.64
N LEU A 319 14.77 19.25 7.04
CA LEU A 319 15.88 18.46 6.54
C LEU A 319 17.10 18.77 7.42
N TYR A 320 17.61 17.76 8.12
CA TYR A 320 18.71 17.91 9.06
C TYR A 320 19.84 16.95 8.75
N ASP A 321 21.07 17.42 8.54
CA ASP A 321 22.20 16.56 8.22
C ASP A 321 21.93 15.70 6.97
N THR A 322 21.56 16.39 5.89
CA THR A 322 21.37 15.80 4.55
C THR A 322 22.40 16.36 3.59
N GLY A 323 22.95 15.54 2.70
CA GLY A 323 24.01 15.96 1.78
C GLY A 323 23.54 17.00 0.75
N GLY A 324 22.29 16.90 0.28
CA GLY A 324 21.79 17.72 -0.84
C GLY A 324 20.52 18.54 -0.60
N GLY A 325 19.90 18.49 0.59
CA GLY A 325 18.67 19.24 0.86
C GLY A 325 17.51 18.81 -0.04
N ILE A 326 16.94 19.75 -0.81
CA ILE A 326 15.86 19.52 -1.78
C ILE A 326 16.42 19.67 -3.19
N ASP A 327 16.32 18.63 -4.01
CA ASP A 327 16.76 18.65 -5.41
C ASP A 327 15.55 18.47 -6.36
N VAL A 328 15.38 19.44 -7.26
CA VAL A 328 14.32 19.48 -8.27
C VAL A 328 14.95 19.30 -9.64
N ARG A 329 14.85 18.09 -10.20
CA ARG A 329 15.57 17.69 -11.41
C ARG A 329 14.70 17.51 -12.63
N PHE A 330 15.32 17.75 -13.78
CA PHE A 330 14.80 17.60 -15.13
C PHE A 330 13.70 18.61 -15.51
N ALA A 331 13.53 18.81 -16.81
CA ALA A 331 12.67 19.86 -17.35
C ALA A 331 11.17 19.65 -17.05
N ALA A 332 10.75 18.41 -16.81
CA ALA A 332 9.36 18.08 -16.47
C ALA A 332 8.99 18.43 -15.02
N SER A 333 9.98 18.73 -14.17
CA SER A 333 9.70 19.03 -12.76
C SER A 333 9.24 20.48 -12.54
N SER A 334 8.24 20.65 -11.68
CA SER A 334 7.81 21.94 -11.16
C SER A 334 7.40 21.83 -9.70
N ALA A 335 7.79 22.82 -8.88
CA ALA A 335 7.56 22.78 -7.45
C ALA A 335 7.29 24.16 -6.84
N ASP A 336 6.36 24.20 -5.88
CA ASP A 336 6.18 25.30 -4.93
C ASP A 336 6.81 24.90 -3.59
N LEU A 337 7.89 25.60 -3.20
CA LEU A 337 8.68 25.30 -2.00
C LEU A 337 8.47 26.40 -0.95
N ARG A 338 7.88 26.08 0.21
CA ARG A 338 7.60 27.08 1.26
C ARG A 338 7.85 26.57 2.66
N GLY A 339 8.52 27.39 3.48
CA GLY A 339 8.68 27.15 4.91
C GLY A 339 9.44 25.88 5.27
N ASN A 340 10.22 25.31 4.34
CA ASN A 340 11.13 24.20 4.63
C ASN A 340 12.36 24.72 5.36
N LEU A 341 12.85 23.97 6.35
CA LEU A 341 14.06 24.26 7.11
C LEU A 341 15.13 23.24 6.71
N LEU A 342 16.28 23.73 6.26
CA LEU A 342 17.45 22.93 5.88
C LEU A 342 18.58 23.28 6.86
N SER A 343 19.13 22.29 7.56
CA SER A 343 20.15 22.46 8.59
C SER A 343 21.16 21.32 8.60
#